data_AF-A0A7X9BYH8-F1
#
_entry.id   AF-A0A7X9BYH8-F1
#
_cell.length_a   1.000
_cell.length_b   1.000
_cell.length_c   1.000
_cell.angle_alpha   90.00
_cell.angle_beta   90.00
_cell.angle_gamma   90.00
#
_symmetry.space_group_name_H-M   'P 1'
#
loop_
_entity.id
_entity.type
_entity.pdbx_description
1 polymer ?
#
loop_
_entity_poly.entity_id
_entity_poly.type
_entity_poly.pdbx_seq_one_letter_code
_entity_poly.pdbx_strand_id
1 'polypeptide(L)'
;MLKVQNYKDIVVGHGSCSLLGTRLKVNLYLVDGLLIDTGPFRLRKDSIPFFKEHKIEQVVLTHVHEDHSGMAYWLQKHEKVPIYLDANAIKEAEERGRYRLYRRLIWNKRKPF
;
A
#
# COMPACT_ATOMS: atom_id res chain seq x y z
N MET A 1 -8.22 9.56 -2.70
CA MET A 1 -8.74 9.06 -3.98
C MET A 1 -7.68 8.24 -4.66
N LEU A 2 -7.93 6.94 -4.75
CA LEU A 2 -7.25 6.01 -5.64
C LEU A 2 -8.06 5.96 -6.95
N LYS A 3 -7.43 6.23 -8.09
CA LYS A 3 -8.03 6.08 -9.42
C LYS A 3 -7.48 4.82 -10.07
N VAL A 4 -8.34 4.00 -10.66
CA VAL A 4 -7.93 2.77 -11.33
C VAL A 4 -7.80 3.02 -12.83
N GLN A 5 -6.73 2.50 -13.44
CA GLN A 5 -6.50 2.50 -14.88
C GLN A 5 -6.04 1.12 -15.31
N ASN A 6 -6.51 0.64 -16.46
CA ASN A 6 -5.97 -0.57 -17.08
C ASN A 6 -4.97 -0.20 -18.18
N TYR A 7 -3.85 -0.89 -18.24
CA TYR A 7 -2.88 -0.83 -19.33
C TYR A 7 -2.52 -2.25 -19.75
N LYS A 8 -3.08 -2.71 -20.88
CA LYS A 8 -3.06 -4.13 -21.25
C LYS A 8 -3.55 -4.98 -20.06
N ASP A 9 -2.77 -5.95 -19.62
CA ASP A 9 -3.09 -6.86 -18.52
C ASP A 9 -2.66 -6.32 -17.14
N ILE A 10 -2.24 -5.06 -17.07
CA ILE A 10 -1.81 -4.40 -15.83
C ILE A 10 -2.93 -3.51 -15.33
N VAL A 11 -3.36 -3.72 -14.10
CA VAL A 11 -4.25 -2.79 -13.38
C VAL A 11 -3.39 -1.84 -12.54
N VAL A 12 -3.57 -0.54 -12.71
CA VAL A 12 -2.80 0.50 -12.03
C VAL A 12 -3.70 1.30 -11.09
N GLY A 13 -3.35 1.33 -9.80
CA GLY A 13 -3.99 2.16 -8.79
C GLY A 13 -3.22 3.46 -8.56
N HIS A 14 -3.72 4.58 -9.10
CA HIS A 14 -3.15 5.91 -8.94
C HIS A 14 -3.68 6.62 -7.70
N GLY A 15 -2.87 6.66 -6.64
CA GLY A 15 -3.19 7.32 -5.39
C GLY A 15 -2.55 8.70 -5.27
N SER A 16 -3.17 9.57 -4.46
CA SER A 16 -2.48 10.78 -4.00
C SER A 16 -2.90 11.19 -2.61
N CYS A 17 -1.95 11.62 -1.80
CA CYS A 17 -2.16 12.25 -0.49
C CYS A 17 -1.70 13.71 -0.55
N SER A 18 -2.47 14.61 0.06
CA SER A 18 -2.16 16.04 0.08
C SER A 18 -2.10 16.58 1.50
N LEU A 19 -1.16 17.47 1.76
CA LEU A 19 -1.03 18.22 3.00
C LEU A 19 -0.41 19.60 2.71
N LEU A 20 -1.05 20.67 3.18
CA LEU A 20 -0.55 22.05 3.10
C LEU A 20 -0.05 22.44 1.68
N GLY A 21 -0.88 22.20 0.66
CA GLY A 21 -0.56 22.52 -0.74
C GLY A 21 0.38 21.54 -1.44
N THR A 22 1.06 20.65 -0.71
CA THR A 22 1.89 19.58 -1.29
C THR A 22 1.02 18.38 -1.64
N ARG A 23 1.17 17.83 -2.85
CA ARG A 23 0.50 16.61 -3.29
C ARG A 23 1.53 15.56 -3.68
N LEU A 24 1.51 14.44 -2.96
CA LEU A 24 2.39 13.29 -3.21
C LEU A 24 1.57 12.17 -3.85
N LYS A 25 2.13 11.58 -4.90
CA LYS A 25 1.51 10.49 -5.65
C LYS A 25 2.10 9.16 -5.21
N VAL A 26 1.28 8.12 -5.23
CA VAL A 26 1.66 6.73 -5.01
C VAL A 26 0.99 5.91 -6.09
N ASN A 27 1.65 4.88 -6.59
CA ASN A 27 1.06 3.97 -7.56
C ASN A 27 1.15 2.55 -7.02
N LEU A 28 0.11 1.78 -7.30
CA LEU A 28 0.04 0.34 -7.05
C LEU A 28 -0.09 -0.33 -8.41
N TYR A 29 0.53 -1.48 -8.59
CA TYR A 29 0.43 -2.24 -9.82
C TYR A 29 -0.03 -3.64 -9.50
N LEU A 30 -1.07 -4.10 -10.19
CA LEU A 30 -1.52 -5.48 -10.13
C LEU A 30 -1.31 -6.11 -11.49
N VAL A 31 -0.54 -7.19 -11.52
CA VAL A 31 -0.23 -7.97 -12.72
C VAL A 31 -0.41 -9.43 -12.38
N ASP A 32 -1.36 -10.11 -13.03
CA ASP A 32 -1.56 -11.56 -12.89
C ASP A 32 -1.56 -12.05 -11.42
N GLY A 33 -2.38 -11.41 -10.57
CA GLY A 33 -2.50 -11.76 -9.15
C GLY A 33 -1.38 -11.23 -8.23
N LEU A 34 -0.29 -10.68 -8.78
CA LEU A 34 0.78 -10.04 -8.02
C LEU A 34 0.50 -8.54 -7.84
N LEU A 35 0.28 -8.12 -6.60
CA LEU A 35 0.19 -6.71 -6.22
C LEU A 35 1.57 -6.17 -5.81
N ILE A 36 2.03 -5.11 -6.46
CA ILE A 36 3.25 -4.37 -6.14
C ILE A 36 2.87 -3.11 -5.35
N ASP A 37 3.38 -3.04 -4.13
CA ASP A 37 3.02 -2.06 -3.10
C ASP A 37 1.51 -2.04 -2.75
N THR A 38 1.18 -1.44 -1.61
CA THR A 38 -0.17 -1.42 -1.03
C THR A 38 -0.70 -0.02 -0.73
N GLY A 39 0.17 0.98 -0.81
CA GLY A 39 -0.20 2.38 -0.64
C GLY A 39 -0.37 2.78 0.83
N PRO A 40 -0.67 4.07 1.09
CA PRO A 40 -0.84 4.59 2.43
C PRO A 40 -2.19 4.21 3.04
N PHE A 41 -2.19 3.98 4.35
CA PHE A 41 -3.43 3.74 5.10
C PHE A 41 -4.42 4.92 5.02
N ARG A 42 -3.95 6.13 4.71
CA ARG A 42 -4.83 7.27 4.42
C ARG A 42 -5.80 7.00 3.26
N LEU A 43 -5.41 6.19 2.27
CA LEU A 43 -6.23 5.86 1.12
C LEU A 43 -7.14 4.63 1.32
N ARG A 44 -7.17 4.05 2.53
CA ARG A 44 -7.93 2.80 2.82
C ARG A 44 -9.37 2.77 2.31
N LYS A 45 -10.09 3.90 2.30
CA LYS A 45 -11.48 3.97 1.85
C LYS A 45 -11.61 3.64 0.36
N ASP A 46 -10.59 3.96 -0.42
CA ASP A 46 -10.52 3.71 -1.86
C ASP A 46 -9.75 2.42 -2.15
N SER A 47 -8.70 2.13 -1.37
CA SER A 47 -7.87 0.93 -1.54
C SER A 47 -8.62 -0.37 -1.20
N ILE A 48 -9.47 -0.39 -0.17
CA ILE A 48 -10.20 -1.61 0.20
C ILE A 48 -11.17 -2.07 -0.91
N PRO A 49 -12.01 -1.19 -1.50
CA PRO A 49 -12.80 -1.57 -2.67
C PRO A 49 -11.94 -2.12 -3.81
N PHE A 50 -10.84 -1.45 -4.15
CA PHE A 50 -9.89 -1.91 -5.18
C PHE A 50 -9.37 -3.33 -4.87
N PHE A 51 -8.92 -3.59 -3.64
CA PHE A 51 -8.43 -4.93 -3.26
C PHE A 51 -9.50 -6.01 -3.32
N LYS A 52 -10.76 -5.67 -3.06
CA LYS A 52 -11.89 -6.62 -3.11
C LYS A 52 -12.39 -6.89 -4.52
N GLU A 53 -12.26 -5.91 -5.41
CA GLU A 53 -12.67 -6.02 -6.81
C GLU A 53 -11.69 -6.87 -7.62
N HIS A 54 -10.43 -6.92 -7.21
CA HIS A 54 -9.38 -7.63 -7.93
C HIS A 54 -8.90 -8.88 -7.21
N LYS A 55 -8.64 -9.95 -7.97
CA LYS A 55 -7.99 -11.15 -7.43
C LYS A 55 -6.52 -10.84 -7.15
N ILE A 56 -6.18 -10.74 -5.86
CA ILE A 56 -4.80 -10.62 -5.38
C ILE A 56 -4.43 -11.95 -4.76
N GLU A 57 -3.33 -12.54 -5.23
CA GLU A 57 -2.84 -13.84 -4.75
C GLU A 57 -1.57 -13.66 -3.91
N GLN A 58 -0.83 -12.58 -4.13
CA GLN A 58 0.42 -12.28 -3.46
C GLN A 58 0.72 -10.79 -3.54
N VAL A 59 1.51 -10.31 -2.58
CA VAL A 59 1.95 -8.93 -2.51
C VAL A 59 3.48 -8.90 -2.46
N VAL A 60 4.10 -8.02 -3.23
CA VAL A 60 5.50 -7.65 -3.06
C VAL A 60 5.59 -6.17 -2.68
N LEU A 61 6.36 -5.88 -1.63
CA LEU A 61 6.64 -4.51 -1.21
C LEU A 61 8.01 -4.11 -1.74
N THR A 62 8.07 -2.94 -2.37
CA THR A 62 9.35 -2.38 -2.81
C THR A 62 10.23 -2.00 -1.61
N HIS A 63 9.61 -1.48 -0.54
CA HIS A 63 10.23 -1.16 0.74
C HIS A 63 9.17 -0.85 1.83
N VAL A 64 9.60 -0.67 3.09
CA VAL A 64 8.72 -0.63 4.28
C VAL A 64 8.37 0.81 4.75
N HIS A 65 8.22 1.75 3.81
CA HIS A 65 7.66 3.06 4.13
C HIS A 65 6.14 3.06 4.08
N GLU A 66 5.51 3.91 4.90
CA GLU A 66 4.07 3.95 5.11
C GLU A 66 3.25 4.36 3.89
N ASP A 67 3.86 5.00 2.90
CA ASP A 67 3.27 5.35 1.63
C ASP A 67 3.22 4.19 0.64
N HIS A 68 4.04 3.15 0.84
CA HIS A 68 4.07 1.93 0.03
C HIS A 68 3.46 0.72 0.75
N SER A 69 3.64 0.60 2.06
CA SER A 69 3.28 -0.59 2.84
C SER A 69 2.15 -0.35 3.85
N GLY A 70 1.49 0.81 3.78
CA GLY A 70 0.47 1.23 4.75
C GLY A 70 -0.77 0.34 4.82
N MET A 71 -1.10 -0.39 3.74
CA MET A 71 -2.25 -1.31 3.68
C MET A 71 -1.87 -2.79 3.79
N ALA A 72 -0.58 -3.12 3.89
CA ALA A 72 -0.09 -4.50 4.01
C ALA A 72 -0.76 -5.29 5.15
N TYR A 73 -0.84 -4.73 6.36
CA TYR A 73 -1.56 -5.35 7.48
C TYR A 73 -3.01 -5.71 7.15
N TRP A 74 -3.71 -4.84 6.40
CA TRP A 74 -5.10 -5.10 6.07
C TRP A 74 -5.23 -6.29 5.13
N LEU A 75 -4.39 -6.35 4.09
CA LEU A 75 -4.33 -7.47 3.14
C LEU A 75 -3.97 -8.78 3.82
N GLN A 76 -2.91 -8.81 4.65
CA GLN A 76 -2.52 -10.01 5.38
C GLN A 76 -3.64 -10.51 6.30
N LYS A 77 -4.33 -9.60 7.01
CA LYS A 77 -5.35 -9.98 7.98
C LYS A 77 -6.68 -10.41 7.33
N HIS A 78 -7.10 -9.74 6.26
CA HIS A 78 -8.46 -9.93 5.70
C HIS A 78 -8.46 -10.76 4.42
N GLU A 79 -7.47 -10.57 3.55
CA GLU A 79 -7.33 -11.33 2.30
C GLU A 79 -6.40 -12.54 2.45
N LYS A 80 -5.61 -12.59 3.54
CA LYS A 80 -4.72 -13.72 3.89
C LYS A 80 -3.72 -14.08 2.78
N VAL A 81 -3.33 -13.08 2.00
CA VAL A 81 -2.32 -13.21 0.95
C VAL A 81 -0.91 -13.11 1.55
N PRO A 82 0.08 -13.87 1.04
CA PRO A 82 1.47 -13.71 1.42
C PRO A 82 1.99 -12.32 1.02
N ILE A 83 2.85 -11.77 1.87
CA ILE A 83 3.53 -10.48 1.64
C ILE A 83 5.02 -10.73 1.63
N TYR A 84 5.65 -10.45 0.49
CA TYR A 84 7.07 -10.58 0.26
C TYR A 84 7.76 -9.20 0.32
N LEU A 85 8.96 -9.18 0.89
CA LEU A 85 9.82 -8.01 1.00
C LEU A 85 11.26 -8.47 1.22
N ASP A 86 12.22 -7.54 1.14
CA ASP A 86 13.61 -7.83 1.47
C ASP A 86 13.75 -8.38 2.90
N ALA A 87 14.60 -9.40 3.07
CA ALA A 87 14.76 -10.10 4.35
C ALA A 87 15.25 -9.16 5.47
N ASN A 88 16.06 -8.15 5.14
CA ASN A 88 16.55 -7.17 6.12
C ASN A 88 15.45 -6.22 6.61
N ALA A 89 14.36 -6.10 5.86
CA ALA A 89 13.23 -5.24 6.18
C ALA A 89 12.13 -5.96 6.99
N ILE A 90 12.23 -7.28 7.20
CA ILE A 90 11.25 -8.07 7.98
C ILE A 90 11.09 -7.52 9.39
N LYS A 91 12.20 -7.30 10.10
CA LYS A 91 12.15 -6.76 11.46
C LYS A 91 11.48 -5.38 11.51
N GLU A 92 11.74 -4.53 10.51
CA GLU A 92 11.05 -3.24 10.41
C GLU A 92 9.54 -3.43 10.17
N ALA A 93 9.15 -4.36 9.29
CA ALA A 93 7.75 -4.64 8.97
C ALA A 93 6.95 -5.11 10.20
N GLU A 94 7.54 -5.95 11.05
CA GLU A 94 6.94 -6.45 12.29
C GLU A 94 6.84 -5.39 13.40
N GLU A 95 7.56 -4.28 13.25
CA GLU A 95 7.54 -3.17 14.20
C GLU A 95 6.53 -2.08 13.81
N ARG A 96 6.06 -1.34 14.82
CA ARG A 96 5.19 -0.18 14.57
C ARG A 96 6.02 0.97 14.01
N GLY A 97 5.74 1.36 12.77
CA GLY A 97 6.41 2.48 12.12
C GLY A 97 6.42 3.77 12.94
N ARG A 98 7.62 4.30 13.22
CA ARG A 98 7.86 5.54 13.95
C ARG A 98 8.23 6.65 12.98
N TYR A 99 7.24 7.48 12.65
CA TYR A 99 7.40 8.53 11.64
C TYR A 99 7.27 9.93 12.23
N ARG A 100 7.98 10.89 11.62
CA ARG A 100 7.83 12.33 11.86
C ARG A 100 6.35 12.74 11.71
N LEU A 101 5.92 13.77 12.44
CA LEU A 101 4.50 14.15 12.48
C LEU A 101 3.91 14.40 11.08
N TYR A 102 4.62 15.12 10.21
CA TYR A 102 4.13 15.42 8.87
C TYR A 102 3.86 14.15 8.05
N ARG A 103 4.72 13.13 8.16
CA ARG A 103 4.56 11.83 7.50
C ARG A 103 3.25 11.14 7.93
N ARG A 104 2.96 11.15 9.23
CA ARG A 104 1.69 10.66 9.79
C ARG A 104 0.49 11.47 9.29
N LEU A 105 0.63 12.78 9.14
CA LEU A 105 -0.42 13.64 8.61
C LEU A 105 -0.65 13.43 7.10
N ILE A 106 0.38 13.09 6.33
CA ILE A 106 0.25 12.80 4.89
C ILE A 106 -0.26 11.37 4.65
N TRP A 107 0.36 10.35 5.23
CA TRP A 107 0.10 8.95 4.83
C TRP A 107 -0.61 8.10 5.89
N ASN A 108 -0.72 8.64 7.11
CA ASN A 108 -1.09 7.89 8.31
C ASN A 108 -0.01 6.88 8.70
N LYS A 109 -0.22 6.11 9.78
CA LYS A 109 0.75 5.14 10.27
C LYS A 109 0.55 3.80 9.58
N ARG A 110 1.67 3.16 9.22
CA ARG A 110 1.75 1.73 8.92
C ARG A 110 1.56 0.91 10.20
N LYS A 111 0.69 -0.10 10.14
CA LYS A 111 0.59 -1.12 11.20
C LYS A 111 1.61 -2.23 10.92
N PRO A 112 2.13 -2.89 11.96
CA PRO A 112 2.89 -4.13 11.80
C PRO A 112 2.13 -5.16 10.97
N PHE A 113 2.83 -5.92 10.16
CA PHE A 113 2.33 -7.05 9.38
C PHE A 113 3.45 -8.07 9.24
#